data_AF-A0AAU7SRW7-F1
#
_entry.id   AF-A0AAU7SRW7-F1
#
_cell.length_a   1.000
_cell.length_b   1.000
_cell.length_c   1.000
_cell.angle_alpha   90.00
_cell.angle_beta   90.00
_cell.angle_gamma   90.00
#
_symmetry.space_group_name_H-M   'P 1'
#
loop_
_entity.id
_entity.type
_entity.pdbx_description
1 polymer ?
#
loop_
_entity_poly.entity_id
_entity_poly.type
_entity_poly.pdbx_seq_one_letter_code
_entity_poly.pdbx_strand_id
1 'polypeptide(L)'
;MIVESDAQDKQRITNAYRDAQSLMAGLDLDGRSARPRIEACLERFNIYKNDDDVAAAGWMLTAIQERVAERNLYGWRKLQDIVDAAVNELLLSEKMSLH
;
A
#
# COMPACT_ATOMS: atom_id res chain seq x y z
N MET A 1 13.23 -3.79 -0.67
CA MET A 1 12.41 -2.60 -0.33
C MET A 1 11.89 -1.96 -1.63
N ILE A 2 10.74 -1.28 -1.67
CA ILE A 2 10.15 -0.73 -2.93
C ILE A 2 11.18 0.04 -3.78
N VAL A 3 12.03 0.83 -3.14
CA VAL A 3 13.10 1.62 -3.78
C VAL A 3 14.15 0.76 -4.48
N GLU A 4 14.52 -0.36 -3.83
CA GLU A 4 15.59 -1.27 -4.24
C GLU A 4 15.11 -2.36 -5.19
N SER A 5 13.80 -2.52 -5.34
CA SER A 5 13.19 -3.52 -6.22
C SER A 5 13.50 -3.22 -7.69
N ASP A 6 13.69 -4.28 -8.48
CA ASP A 6 13.83 -4.15 -9.93
C ASP A 6 12.50 -3.78 -10.60
N ALA A 7 12.52 -3.58 -11.92
CA ALA A 7 11.32 -3.17 -12.65
C ALA A 7 10.18 -4.20 -12.59
N GLN A 8 10.50 -5.50 -12.60
CA GLN A 8 9.50 -6.57 -12.55
C GLN A 8 8.85 -6.62 -11.17
N ASP A 9 9.65 -6.53 -10.11
CA ASP A 9 9.17 -6.49 -8.74
C ASP A 9 8.36 -5.21 -8.48
N LYS A 10 8.82 -4.05 -8.96
CA LYS A 10 8.07 -2.79 -8.88
C LYS A 10 6.72 -2.88 -9.59
N GLN A 11 6.62 -3.59 -10.71
CA GLN A 11 5.33 -3.82 -11.38
C GLN A 11 4.39 -4.69 -10.52
N ARG A 12 4.91 -5.76 -9.92
CA ARG A 12 4.12 -6.63 -9.01
C ARG A 12 3.61 -5.86 -7.80
N ILE A 13 4.47 -5.06 -7.18
CA ILE A 13 4.12 -4.17 -6.07
C ILE A 13 3.05 -3.17 -6.51
N THR A 14 3.17 -2.58 -7.69
CA THR A 14 2.20 -1.61 -8.24
C THR A 14 0.83 -2.26 -8.49
N ASN A 15 0.80 -3.47 -9.04
CA ASN A 15 -0.44 -4.21 -9.26
C ASN A 15 -1.13 -4.52 -7.93
N ALA A 16 -0.38 -5.05 -6.95
CA ALA A 16 -0.92 -5.34 -5.62
C ALA A 16 -1.43 -4.07 -4.92
N TYR A 17 -0.72 -2.95 -5.07
CA TYR A 17 -1.17 -1.65 -4.56
C TYR A 17 -2.52 -1.23 -5.16
N ARG A 18 -2.72 -1.39 -6.48
CA ARG A 18 -3.99 -1.09 -7.16
C ARG A 18 -5.12 -2.03 -6.78
N ASP A 19 -4.82 -3.32 -6.64
CA ASP A 19 -5.79 -4.31 -6.17
C ASP A 19 -6.26 -3.96 -4.76
N ALA A 20 -5.32 -3.56 -3.89
CA ALA A 20 -5.64 -3.10 -2.55
C ALA A 20 -6.53 -1.85 -2.56
N GLN A 21 -6.18 -0.82 -3.33
CA GLN A 21 -6.99 0.40 -3.48
C GLN A 21 -8.41 0.08 -3.98
N SER A 22 -8.53 -0.84 -4.95
CA SER A 22 -9.81 -1.27 -5.50
C SER A 22 -10.65 -2.03 -4.46
N LEU A 23 -10.01 -2.88 -3.65
CA LEU A 23 -10.68 -3.57 -2.55
C LEU A 23 -11.18 -2.58 -1.48
N MET A 24 -10.36 -1.59 -1.11
CA MET A 24 -10.73 -0.59 -0.10
C MET A 24 -11.91 0.27 -0.52
N ALA A 25 -12.02 0.59 -1.82
CA ALA A 25 -13.15 1.33 -2.36
C ALA A 25 -14.50 0.62 -2.18
N GLY A 26 -14.50 -0.71 -2.07
CA GLY A 26 -15.68 -1.52 -1.82
C GLY A 26 -16.00 -1.78 -0.35
N LEU A 27 -15.14 -1.37 0.58
CA LEU A 27 -15.33 -1.57 2.02
C LEU A 27 -15.79 -0.28 2.70
N ASP A 28 -16.93 -0.34 3.37
CA ASP A 28 -17.40 0.77 4.21
C ASP A 28 -16.51 0.99 5.43
N LEU A 29 -16.43 2.24 5.89
CA LEU A 29 -15.76 2.59 7.14
C LEU A 29 -16.72 2.32 8.30
N ASP A 30 -16.30 1.52 9.28
CA ASP A 30 -17.07 1.31 10.51
C ASP A 30 -16.97 2.57 11.39
N GLY A 31 -17.99 3.44 11.34
CA GLY A 31 -18.06 4.62 12.21
C GLY A 31 -16.87 5.59 12.08
N ARG A 32 -16.20 5.64 10.91
CA ARG A 32 -14.91 6.32 10.59
C ARG A 32 -13.62 5.58 10.96
N SER A 33 -13.72 4.37 11.52
CA SER A 33 -12.57 3.51 11.72
C SER A 33 -12.12 2.91 10.39
N ALA A 34 -10.84 3.07 10.05
CA ALA A 34 -10.25 2.40 8.89
C ALA A 34 -9.91 0.94 9.20
N ARG A 35 -10.20 0.46 10.42
CA ARG A 35 -9.83 -0.88 10.88
C ARG A 35 -10.25 -2.03 9.94
N PRO A 36 -11.48 -2.10 9.40
CA PRO A 36 -11.85 -3.19 8.48
C PRO A 36 -10.97 -3.21 7.22
N ARG A 37 -10.62 -2.03 6.72
CA ARG A 37 -9.73 -1.85 5.56
C ARG A 37 -8.30 -2.25 5.86
N ILE A 38 -7.78 -1.87 7.03
CA ILE A 38 -6.45 -2.25 7.51
C ILE A 38 -6.35 -3.77 7.67
N GLU A 39 -7.32 -4.40 8.34
CA GLU A 39 -7.36 -5.85 8.57
C GLU A 39 -7.40 -6.61 7.23
N ALA A 40 -8.25 -6.19 6.29
CA ALA A 40 -8.30 -6.77 4.94
C ALA A 40 -6.97 -6.66 4.17
N CYS A 41 -6.27 -5.52 4.28
CA CYS A 41 -4.94 -5.36 3.70
C CYS A 41 -3.90 -6.28 4.36
N LEU A 42 -3.93 -6.42 5.69
CA LEU A 42 -2.99 -7.27 6.43
C LEU A 42 -3.20 -8.76 6.16
N GLU A 43 -4.45 -9.20 5.95
CA GLU A 43 -4.74 -10.57 5.51
C GLU A 43 -4.09 -10.89 4.16
N ARG A 44 -4.28 -10.00 3.17
CA ARG A 44 -3.66 -10.15 1.85
C ARG A 44 -2.14 -10.07 1.92
N PHE A 45 -1.60 -9.12 2.69
CA PHE A 45 -0.16 -9.03 2.96
C PHE A 45 0.40 -10.36 3.46
N ASN A 46 -0.25 -11.00 4.43
CA ASN A 46 0.23 -12.26 5.00
C ASN A 46 0.23 -13.39 3.97
N ILE A 47 -0.74 -13.45 3.06
CA ILE A 47 -0.76 -14.43 1.97
C ILE A 47 0.48 -14.27 1.08
N TYR A 48 0.70 -13.08 0.53
CA TYR A 48 1.85 -12.83 -0.35
C TYR A 48 3.19 -12.96 0.37
N LYS A 49 3.26 -12.53 1.64
CA LYS A 49 4.48 -12.67 2.45
C LYS A 49 4.85 -14.13 2.71
N ASN A 50 3.86 -14.99 2.98
CA ASN A 50 4.11 -16.41 3.21
C ASN A 50 4.65 -17.12 1.97
N ASP A 51 4.36 -16.58 0.79
CA ASP A 51 4.87 -17.05 -0.50
C ASP A 51 6.17 -16.33 -0.93
N ASP A 52 6.76 -15.50 -0.06
CA ASP A 52 7.92 -14.64 -0.33
C ASP A 52 7.73 -13.72 -1.57
N ASP A 53 6.48 -13.32 -1.83
CA ASP A 53 6.12 -12.47 -2.96
C ASP A 53 6.22 -10.98 -2.59
N VAL A 54 6.99 -10.25 -3.37
CA VAL A 54 7.17 -8.79 -3.28
C VAL A 54 5.85 -8.01 -3.34
N ALA A 55 4.80 -8.57 -3.95
CA ALA A 55 3.45 -8.02 -3.96
C ALA A 55 2.92 -7.71 -2.54
N ALA A 56 3.42 -8.39 -1.50
CA ALA A 56 3.14 -8.07 -0.11
C ALA A 56 3.38 -6.58 0.21
N ALA A 57 4.41 -5.96 -0.37
CA ALA A 57 4.72 -4.56 -0.12
C ALA A 57 3.60 -3.60 -0.58
N GLY A 58 2.88 -3.93 -1.67
CA GLY A 58 1.74 -3.14 -2.14
C GLY A 58 0.58 -3.15 -1.14
N TRP A 59 0.26 -4.32 -0.59
CA TRP A 59 -0.76 -4.47 0.45
C TRP A 59 -0.39 -3.76 1.75
N MET A 60 0.88 -3.87 2.17
CA MET A 60 1.36 -3.18 3.37
C MET A 60 1.31 -1.65 3.19
N LEU A 61 1.69 -1.14 2.01
CA LEU A 61 1.65 0.30 1.73
C LEU A 61 0.23 0.86 1.85
N THR A 62 -0.78 0.16 1.30
CA THR A 62 -2.19 0.55 1.42
C THR A 62 -2.67 0.47 2.88
N ALA A 63 -2.27 -0.55 3.65
CA ALA A 63 -2.61 -0.64 5.08
C ALA A 63 -2.08 0.58 5.87
N ILE A 64 -0.85 1.02 5.57
CA ILE A 64 -0.25 2.20 6.20
C ILE A 64 -1.01 3.48 5.80
N GLN A 65 -1.39 3.63 4.52
CA GLN A 65 -2.20 4.77 4.07
C GLN A 65 -3.53 4.86 4.83
N GLU A 66 -4.27 3.76 4.94
CA GLU A 66 -5.53 3.69 5.69
C GLU A 66 -5.31 4.07 7.17
N ARG A 67 -4.22 3.59 7.79
CA ARG A 67 -3.89 3.91 9.17
C ARG A 67 -3.54 5.39 9.37
N VAL A 68 -2.77 5.98 8.46
CA VAL A 68 -2.38 7.40 8.50
C VAL A 68 -3.60 8.30 8.23
N ALA A 69 -4.53 7.86 7.37
CA ALA A 69 -5.76 8.58 7.05
C ALA A 69 -6.70 8.79 8.26
N GLU A 70 -6.58 7.98 9.31
CA GLU A 70 -7.30 8.19 10.58
C GLU A 70 -6.83 9.45 11.34
N ARG A 71 -5.64 9.99 11.03
CA ARG A 71 -5.09 11.25 11.58
C ARG A 71 -5.05 11.35 13.10
N ASN A 72 -5.03 10.19 13.77
CA ASN A 72 -5.05 10.06 15.23
C ASN A 72 -3.69 9.60 15.81
N LEU A 73 -2.67 9.44 14.96
CA LEU A 73 -1.29 9.12 15.38
C LEU A 73 -0.50 10.39 15.66
N TYR A 74 0.32 10.38 16.71
CA TYR A 74 1.32 11.43 16.90
C TYR A 74 2.28 11.45 15.69
N GLY A 75 2.44 12.62 15.07
CA GLY A 75 3.28 12.76 13.88
C GLY A 75 2.67 12.24 12.57
N TRP A 76 1.34 11.99 12.51
CA TRP A 76 0.68 11.45 11.31
C TRP A 76 0.98 12.24 10.02
N ARG A 77 1.19 13.56 10.09
CA ARG A 77 1.55 14.38 8.91
C ARG A 77 2.89 13.98 8.31
N LYS A 78 3.92 13.82 9.16
CA LYS A 78 5.24 13.38 8.70
C LYS A 78 5.20 11.96 8.14
N LEU A 79 4.38 11.09 8.74
CA LEU A 79 4.14 9.75 8.19
C LEU A 79 3.44 9.82 6.84
N GLN A 80 2.46 10.72 6.68
CA GLN A 80 1.80 10.95 5.40
C GLN A 80 2.80 11.37 4.32
N ASP A 81 3.69 12.32 4.61
CA ASP A 81 4.72 12.77 3.65
C ASP A 81 5.62 11.60 3.19
N ILE A 82 6.01 10.72 4.11
CA ILE A 82 6.85 9.55 3.81
C ILE A 82 6.09 8.54 2.93
N VAL A 83 4.83 8.29 3.26
CA VAL A 83 3.97 7.36 2.52
C VAL A 83 3.69 7.88 1.11
N ASP A 84 3.38 9.18 0.99
CA ASP A 84 3.14 9.83 -0.30
C ASP A 84 4.40 9.79 -1.17
N ALA A 85 5.59 9.97 -0.60
CA ALA A 85 6.85 9.81 -1.32
C ALA A 85 7.05 8.38 -1.85
N ALA A 86 6.78 7.36 -1.02
CA ALA A 86 6.89 5.96 -1.43
C ALA A 86 5.90 5.60 -2.55
N VAL A 87 4.66 6.08 -2.47
CA VAL A 87 3.63 5.91 -3.52
C VAL A 87 4.05 6.60 -4.81
N ASN A 88 4.54 7.83 -4.73
CA ASN A 88 4.99 8.56 -5.91
C ASN A 88 6.14 7.84 -6.61
N GLU A 89 7.12 7.33 -5.87
CA GLU A 89 8.23 6.57 -6.44
C GLU A 89 7.76 5.27 -7.12
N LEU A 90 6.84 4.55 -6.48
CA LEU A 90 6.24 3.34 -7.04
C LEU A 90 5.55 3.64 -8.38
N LEU A 91 4.71 4.67 -8.42
CA LEU A 91 3.94 5.06 -9.61
C LEU A 91 4.80 5.70 -10.71
N LEU A 92 5.88 6.39 -10.35
CA LEU A 92 6.84 6.92 -11.34
C LEU A 92 7.63 5.79 -12.00
N SER A 93 8.04 4.79 -11.23
CA SER A 93 8.77 3.64 -11.76
C SER A 93 7.96 2.88 -12.81
N GLU A 94 6.64 2.76 -12.59
CA GLU A 94 5.74 2.15 -13.58
C GLU A 94 5.68 2.95 -14.89
N LYS A 95 5.54 4.28 -14.81
CA LYS A 95 5.50 5.14 -16.02
C LYS A 95 6.77 5.02 -16.85
N MET A 96 7.91 4.85 -16.20
CA MET A 96 9.20 4.67 -16.88
C MET A 96 9.35 3.27 -17.49
N SER A 97 8.66 2.26 -16.97
CA SER A 97 8.66 0.90 -17.54
C SER A 97 7.76 0.74 -18.77
N LEU A 98 6.86 1.70 -19.02
CA LEU A 98 5.92 1.70 -20.15
C LEU A 98 6.48 2.42 -21.41
N HIS A 99 7.70 2.96 -21.34
CA HIS A 99 8.39 3.70 -22.41
C HIS A 99 9.61 2.94 -22.92
#